data_AF-A0A959CR08-F1
#
_entry.id   AF-A0A959CR08-F1
#
_cell.length_a   1.000
_cell.length_b   1.000
_cell.length_c   1.000
_cell.angle_alpha   90.00
_cell.angle_beta   90.00
_cell.angle_gamma   90.00
#
_symmetry.space_group_name_H-M   'P 1'
#
loop_
_entity.id
_entity.type
_entity.pdbx_description
1 polymer ?
#
loop_
_entity_poly.entity_id
_entity_poly.type
_entity_poly.pdbx_seq_one_letter_code
_entity_poly.pdbx_strand_id
1 'polypeptide(L)'
;VEGTTYSILAILLGAVYGAPLLWYLSKTGWAMPSASQDMGISIAEKIYPVFGVGLILATVLLVVLSATIVSFLPARKIAKLNPTDALKGKIQ
;
A
#
# COMPACT_ATOMS: atom_id res chain seq x y z
N VAL A 1 -15.21 -11.75 5.48
CA VAL A 1 -14.17 -12.71 5.03
C VAL A 1 -13.55 -12.25 3.70
N GLU A 2 -14.36 -11.88 2.71
CA GLU A 2 -13.90 -11.44 1.38
C GLU A 2 -12.82 -10.34 1.41
N GLY A 3 -13.04 -9.22 2.11
CA GLY A 3 -12.08 -8.11 2.15
C GLY A 3 -10.71 -8.46 2.77
N THR A 4 -10.70 -9.36 3.77
CA THR A 4 -9.46 -9.82 4.41
C THR A 4 -8.68 -10.75 3.46
N THR A 5 -9.37 -11.63 2.74
CA THR A 5 -8.74 -12.51 1.74
C THR A 5 -8.08 -11.70 0.61
N TYR A 6 -8.76 -10.66 0.11
CA TYR A 6 -8.18 -9.78 -0.91
C TYR A 6 -6.97 -9.01 -0.40
N SER A 7 -6.99 -8.57 0.86
CA SER A 7 -5.85 -7.88 1.48
C SER A 7 -4.61 -8.78 1.57
N ILE A 8 -4.79 -10.06 1.92
CA ILE A 8 -3.68 -11.03 1.98
C ILE A 8 -3.11 -11.31 0.59
N LEU A 9 -3.96 -11.52 -0.42
CA LEU A 9 -3.52 -11.72 -1.80
C LEU A 9 -2.78 -10.48 -2.33
N ALA A 10 -3.27 -9.28 -2.01
CA ALA A 10 -2.62 -8.03 -2.40
C ALA A 10 -1.23 -7.89 -1.76
N ILE A 11 -1.04 -8.30 -0.50
CA ILE A 11 0.28 -8.31 0.14
C ILE A 11 1.22 -9.28 -0.57
N LEU A 12 0.77 -10.50 -0.88
CA LEU A 12 1.61 -11.49 -1.54
C LEU A 12 2.03 -11.05 -2.94
N LEU A 13 1.06 -10.61 -3.76
CA LEU A 13 1.34 -10.09 -5.11
C LEU A 13 2.19 -8.83 -5.04
N GLY A 14 1.88 -7.92 -4.12
CA GLY A 14 2.64 -6.71 -3.87
C GLY A 14 4.08 -7.01 -3.44
N ALA A 15 4.33 -8.07 -2.68
CA ALA A 15 5.67 -8.49 -2.32
C ALA A 15 6.43 -9.10 -3.50
N VAL A 16 5.76 -9.91 -4.33
CA VAL A 16 6.37 -10.52 -5.54
C VAL A 16 6.88 -9.45 -6.50
N TYR A 17 6.15 -8.36 -6.70
CA TYR A 17 6.59 -7.25 -7.55
C TYR A 17 7.39 -6.18 -6.81
N GLY A 18 7.01 -5.87 -5.57
CA GLY A 18 7.60 -4.81 -4.77
C GLY A 18 8.99 -5.15 -4.26
N ALA A 19 9.25 -6.40 -3.84
CA ALA A 19 10.57 -6.77 -3.32
C ALA A 19 11.68 -6.64 -4.39
N PRO A 20 11.52 -7.14 -5.63
CA PRO A 20 12.50 -6.90 -6.70
C PRO A 20 12.68 -5.41 -7.01
N LEU A 21 11.60 -4.63 -7.02
CA LEU A 21 11.64 -3.20 -7.30
C LEU A 21 12.40 -2.43 -6.22
N LEU A 22 12.10 -2.67 -4.95
CA LEU A 22 12.77 -2.04 -3.81
C LEU A 22 14.24 -2.44 -3.75
N TRP A 23 14.57 -3.69 -4.07
CA TRP A 23 15.95 -4.16 -4.15
C TRP A 23 16.74 -3.47 -5.27
N TYR A 24 16.15 -3.39 -6.47
CA TYR A 24 16.74 -2.67 -7.60
C TYR A 24 16.98 -1.19 -7.27
N LEU A 25 15.99 -0.55 -6.64
CA LEU A 25 16.06 0.86 -6.28
C LEU A 25 17.11 1.13 -5.18
N SER A 26 17.23 0.21 -4.21
CA SER A 26 18.28 0.25 -3.18
C SER A 26 19.69 0.11 -3.76
N LYS A 27 19.86 -0.61 -4.89
CA LYS A 27 21.16 -0.77 -5.57
C LYS A 27 21.48 0.35 -6.55
N THR A 28 20.49 0.85 -7.28
CA THR A 28 20.70 1.84 -8.35
C THR A 28 20.87 3.24 -7.77
N GLY A 29 20.13 3.54 -6.71
CA GLY A 29 20.06 4.89 -6.14
C GLY A 29 19.49 5.92 -7.12
N TRP A 30 19.42 7.17 -6.68
CA TRP A 30 19.05 8.32 -7.51
C TRP A 30 20.26 9.19 -7.73
N ALA A 31 20.51 9.57 -8.98
CA ALA A 31 21.59 10.49 -9.31
C ALA A 31 21.27 11.88 -8.74
N MET A 32 22.25 12.49 -8.09
CA MET A 32 22.10 13.83 -7.54
C MET A 32 22.24 14.87 -8.67
N PRO A 33 21.40 15.93 -8.71
CA PRO A 33 21.49 16.94 -9.76
C PRO A 33 22.86 17.63 -9.76
N SER A 34 23.40 17.90 -10.96
CA SER A 34 24.71 18.53 -11.16
C SER A 34 24.88 19.89 -10.47
N ALA A 35 23.78 20.62 -10.22
CA ALA A 35 23.78 21.86 -9.44
C ALA A 35 24.29 21.69 -7.99
N SER A 36 24.32 20.46 -7.45
CA SER A 36 24.90 20.16 -6.13
C SER A 36 26.43 20.08 -6.13
N GLN A 37 27.07 19.91 -7.30
CA GLN A 37 28.52 19.84 -7.44
C GLN A 37 29.19 21.23 -7.40
N ASP A 38 28.45 22.28 -7.81
CA ASP A 38 28.92 23.68 -7.83
C ASP A 38 28.95 24.35 -6.44
N MET A 39 28.41 23.69 -5.40
CA MET A 39 28.35 24.24 -4.05
C MET A 39 29.68 24.15 -3.28
N GLY A 40 30.74 23.56 -3.86
CA GLY A 40 32.05 23.41 -3.22
C GLY A 40 32.08 22.40 -2.06
N ILE A 41 31.00 21.63 -1.88
CA ILE A 41 30.86 20.59 -0.86
C ILE A 41 30.93 19.23 -1.58
N SER A 42 31.84 18.35 -1.18
CA SER A 42 31.89 16.97 -1.69
C SER A 42 30.67 16.19 -1.20
N ILE A 43 29.65 16.09 -2.04
CA ILE A 43 28.45 15.28 -1.83
C ILE A 43 28.54 14.05 -2.74
N ALA A 44 28.04 12.91 -2.27
CA ALA A 44 27.99 11.69 -3.08
C ALA A 44 27.12 11.89 -4.33
N GLU A 45 27.58 11.39 -5.47
CA GLU A 45 26.85 11.51 -6.76
C GLU A 45 25.51 10.76 -6.78
N LYS A 46 25.27 9.84 -5.82
CA LYS A 46 24.05 9.04 -5.74
C LYS A 46 23.48 8.98 -4.33
N ILE A 47 22.16 9.11 -4.24
CA ILE A 47 21.36 8.92 -3.02
C ILE A 47 20.74 7.52 -3.06
N TYR A 48 21.00 6.72 -2.04
CA TYR A 48 20.40 5.39 -1.92
C TYR A 48 19.20 5.43 -0.96
N PRO A 49 17.98 5.12 -1.43
CA PRO A 49 16.82 5.09 -0.55
C PRO A 49 16.91 3.89 0.41
N VAL A 50 16.65 4.13 1.69
CA VAL A 50 16.67 3.11 2.75
C VAL A 50 15.24 2.74 3.11
N PHE A 51 14.83 1.53 2.75
CA PHE A 51 13.53 0.97 3.10
C PHE A 51 13.66 0.09 4.33
N GLY A 52 13.48 0.68 5.51
CA GLY A 52 13.49 -0.07 6.77
C GLY A 52 12.29 -1.03 6.87
N VAL A 53 12.49 -2.17 7.55
CA VAL A 53 11.42 -3.15 7.79
C VAL A 53 10.20 -2.51 8.47
N GLY A 54 10.42 -1.60 9.43
CA GLY A 54 9.34 -0.87 10.09
C GLY A 54 8.53 0.02 9.15
N LEU A 55 9.17 0.66 8.16
CA LEU A 55 8.49 1.48 7.16
C LEU A 55 7.60 0.61 6.26
N ILE A 56 8.12 -0.53 5.81
CA ILE A 56 7.38 -1.48 4.97
C ILE A 56 6.17 -2.04 5.75
N LEU A 57 6.38 -2.47 6.99
CA LEU A 57 5.29 -3.02 7.81
C LEU A 57 4.22 -1.96 8.12
N ALA A 58 4.61 -0.72 8.42
CA ALA A 58 3.68 0.37 8.70
C ALA A 58 2.81 0.69 7.49
N THR A 59 3.39 0.76 6.28
CA THR A 59 2.63 1.04 5.06
C THR A 59 1.69 -0.11 4.70
N VAL A 60 2.14 -1.36 4.82
CA VAL A 60 1.29 -2.54 4.63
C VAL A 60 0.11 -2.53 5.59
N LEU A 61 0.36 -2.30 6.88
CA LEU A 61 -0.67 -2.29 7.91
C LEU A 61 -1.70 -1.17 7.65
N LEU A 62 -1.25 0.02 7.26
CA LEU A 62 -2.12 1.14 6.89
C LEU A 62 -3.05 0.77 5.73
N VAL A 63 -2.51 0.16 4.68
CA VAL A 63 -3.30 -0.29 3.51
C VAL A 63 -4.33 -1.35 3.89
N VAL A 64 -3.93 -2.36 4.69
CA VAL A 64 -4.84 -3.42 5.16
C VAL A 64 -5.96 -2.83 6.02
N LEU A 65 -5.65 -1.94 6.95
CA LEU A 65 -6.66 -1.28 7.77
C LEU A 65 -7.64 -0.48 6.92
N SER A 66 -7.12 0.28 5.95
CA SER A 66 -7.94 1.07 5.03
C SER A 66 -8.88 0.19 4.21
N ALA A 67 -8.37 -0.88 3.61
CA ALA A 67 -9.16 -1.85 2.87
C ALA A 67 -10.21 -2.55 3.76
N THR A 68 -9.85 -2.89 5.00
CA THR A 68 -10.76 -3.49 5.97
C THR A 68 -11.90 -2.54 6.30
N ILE A 69 -11.62 -1.26 6.59
CA ILE A 69 -12.63 -0.26 6.92
C ILE A 69 -13.59 -0.06 5.74
N VAL A 70 -13.05 0.17 4.54
CA VAL A 70 -13.87 0.42 3.34
C VAL A 70 -14.72 -0.79 2.97
N SER A 71 -14.23 -2.02 3.17
CA SER A 71 -15.01 -3.23 2.92
C SER A 71 -16.07 -3.52 4.00
N PHE A 72 -15.81 -3.14 5.25
CA PHE A 72 -16.70 -3.41 6.38
C PHE A 72 -17.91 -2.48 6.42
N LEU A 73 -17.74 -1.21 6.05
CA LEU A 73 -18.82 -0.21 6.04
C LEU A 73 -20.08 -0.66 5.25
N PRO A 74 -19.99 -1.09 3.98
CA PRO A 74 -21.16 -1.56 3.24
C PRO A 74 -21.69 -2.89 3.78
N ALA A 75 -20.81 -3.82 4.17
CA ALA A 75 -21.21 -5.12 4.72
C ALA A 75 -22.07 -4.96 5.98
N ARG A 76 -21.70 -4.02 6.86
CA ARG A 76 -22.48 -3.68 8.06
C ARG A 76 -23.86 -3.11 7.72
N LYS A 77 -23.98 -2.36 6.62
CA LYS A 77 -25.26 -1.80 6.16
C LYS A 77 -26.18 -2.91 5.65
N ILE A 78 -25.65 -3.84 4.86
CA ILE A 78 -26.38 -4.99 4.29
C ILE A 78 -26.90 -5.91 5.40
N ALA A 79 -26.07 -6.19 6.40
CA ALA A 79 -26.43 -7.07 7.51
C ALA A 79 -27.63 -6.59 8.35
N LYS A 80 -28.04 -5.32 8.22
CA LYS A 80 -29.20 -4.74 8.93
C LYS A 80 -30.46 -4.63 8.06
N LEU A 81 -30.42 -5.05 6.79
CA LEU A 81 -31.57 -4.96 5.89
C LEU A 81 -32.59 -6.05 6.20
N ASN A 82 -33.88 -5.70 6.13
CA ASN A 82 -34.96 -6.68 6.16
C ASN A 82 -34.93 -7.50 4.86
N PRO A 83 -34.71 -8.83 4.93
CA PRO A 83 -34.58 -9.66 3.73
C PRO A 83 -35.85 -9.67 2.89
N THR A 84 -37.02 -9.54 3.51
CA THR A 84 -38.32 -9.46 2.81
C THR A 84 -38.48 -8.18 1.99
N ASP A 85 -37.94 -7.06 2.46
CA ASP A 85 -38.04 -5.76 1.78
C ASP A 85 -36.98 -5.63 0.68
N ALA A 86 -35.78 -6.21 0.92
CA ALA A 86 -34.73 -6.34 -0.08
C ALA A 86 -35.17 -7.20 -1.27
N LEU A 87 -35.81 -8.35 -1.03
CA LEU A 87 -36.33 -9.23 -2.10
C LEU A 87 -37.47 -8.58 -2.92
N LYS A 88 -38.23 -7.67 -2.29
CA LYS A 88 -39.30 -6.91 -2.97
C LYS A 88 -38.77 -5.67 -3.70
N GLY A 89 -37.46 -5.42 -3.68
CA GLY A 89 -36.83 -4.27 -4.35
C GLY A 89 -37.19 -2.91 -3.74
N LYS A 90 -37.75 -2.88 -2.52
CA LYS A 90 -38.24 -1.64 -1.88
C LYS A 90 -37.15 -0.83 -1.18
N ILE A 91 -35.96 -1.41 -1.02
CA ILE A 91 -34.77 -0.79 -0.43
C ILE A 91 -33.54 -1.26 -1.22
N GLN A 92 -32.75 -0.29 -1.70
CA GLN A 92 -31.41 -0.48 -2.28
C GLN A 92 -30.34 0.01 -1.29
#